data_AF-A0A974CA34-F1
#
_entry.id   AF-A0A974CA34-F1
#
_cell.length_a   1.000
_cell.length_b   1.000
_cell.length_c   1.000
_cell.angle_alpha   90.00
_cell.angle_beta   90.00
_cell.angle_gamma   90.00
#
_symmetry.space_group_name_H-M   'P 1'
#
loop_
_entity.id
_entity.type
_entity.pdbx_description
1 polymer ?
#
loop_
_entity_poly.entity_id
_entity_poly.type
_entity_poly.pdbx_seq_one_letter_code
_entity_poly.pdbx_strand_id
1 'polypeptide(L)'
;MHIAKQQVWREPSGRSKDWRPNKMEAEEKSAEGFAEGDPGTSQEIEAAPSENPSRMLIFNTLVDKFLDGLVQAGSYQRFARCYKRFYKLQPEMTRSIYDQFVFQLQNSIRDEIQEIRDEGNLEALLDSLDKMEKEAGDRTELAWRPSGVPEQDLRSHLVPYLLQQRDYLHKVLKEREEENKRLAQAVLLGRRKIQEMQKEIETRKQAWQELSKAQRELILSVEEPK
;
A
#
# COMPACT_ATOMS: atom_id res chain seq x y z
N MET A 1 -36.21 5.81 45.08
CA MET A 1 -35.96 4.45 44.56
C MET A 1 -35.78 4.53 43.05
N HIS A 2 -34.53 4.53 42.58
CA HIS A 2 -34.20 4.45 41.15
C HIS A 2 -33.41 3.18 40.92
N ILE A 3 -33.98 2.25 40.15
CA ILE A 3 -33.32 0.99 39.77
C ILE A 3 -32.68 1.22 38.41
N ALA A 4 -31.35 1.39 38.41
CA ALA A 4 -30.53 1.37 37.21
C ALA A 4 -30.42 -0.08 36.69
N LYS A 5 -30.87 -0.34 35.47
CA LYS A 5 -30.59 -1.61 34.77
C LYS A 5 -29.25 -1.47 34.05
N GLN A 6 -28.23 -2.16 34.55
CA GLN A 6 -26.99 -2.40 33.82
C GLN A 6 -27.29 -3.32 32.62
N GLN A 7 -27.00 -2.86 31.40
CA GLN A 7 -26.90 -3.74 30.25
C GLN A 7 -25.46 -4.22 30.13
N VAL A 8 -25.27 -5.51 30.39
CA VAL A 8 -24.04 -6.25 30.15
C VAL A 8 -23.84 -6.36 28.64
N TRP A 9 -22.81 -5.70 28.11
CA TRP A 9 -22.32 -5.94 26.76
C TRP A 9 -21.70 -7.34 26.70
N ARG A 10 -22.28 -8.23 25.90
CA ARG A 10 -21.77 -9.59 25.66
C ARG A 10 -21.03 -9.57 24.32
N GLU A 11 -19.70 -9.73 24.35
CA GLU A 11 -18.90 -9.83 23.12
C GLU A 11 -19.30 -11.06 22.29
N PRO A 12 -19.39 -10.96 20.95
CA PRO A 12 -19.54 -12.14 20.10
C PRO A 12 -18.22 -12.92 20.07
N SER A 13 -18.24 -14.11 20.67
CA SER A 13 -17.16 -15.09 20.59
C SER A 13 -17.03 -15.60 19.15
N GLY A 14 -16.06 -15.08 18.42
CA GLY A 14 -15.80 -15.52 17.05
C GLY A 14 -14.73 -14.70 16.34
N ARG A 15 -13.67 -14.30 17.05
CA ARG A 15 -12.54 -13.60 16.45
C ARG A 15 -11.55 -14.65 15.91
N SER A 16 -11.70 -15.03 14.65
CA SER A 16 -10.64 -15.73 13.91
C SER A 16 -9.42 -14.81 13.87
N LYS A 17 -8.29 -15.25 14.44
CA LYS A 17 -7.06 -14.48 14.63
C LYS A 17 -6.08 -14.57 13.47
N ASP A 18 -6.52 -15.07 12.31
CA ASP A 18 -5.64 -15.27 11.17
C ASP A 18 -5.99 -14.30 10.06
N TRP A 19 -5.54 -13.05 10.21
CA TRP A 19 -5.35 -12.18 9.06
C TRP A 19 -3.89 -11.73 9.01
N ARG A 20 -3.10 -12.44 8.21
CA ARG A 20 -1.85 -11.94 7.65
C ARG A 20 -2.13 -11.58 6.17
N PRO A 21 -1.84 -10.36 5.70
CA PRO A 21 -1.91 -10.08 4.28
C PRO A 21 -0.81 -10.88 3.59
N ASN A 22 -1.19 -11.84 2.76
CA ASN A 22 -0.24 -12.58 1.92
C ASN A 22 0.18 -11.68 0.76
N LYS A 23 1.51 -11.58 0.56
CA LYS A 23 2.16 -10.90 -0.56
C LYS A 23 1.85 -11.69 -1.83
N MET A 24 1.13 -11.10 -2.78
CA MET A 24 0.92 -11.65 -4.13
C MET A 24 1.46 -10.59 -5.09
N GLU A 25 2.70 -10.72 -5.57
CA GLU A 25 3.07 -11.44 -6.80
C GLU A 25 2.16 -11.03 -7.96
N ALA A 26 2.70 -10.13 -8.77
CA ALA A 26 2.11 -9.68 -10.01
C ALA A 26 2.29 -10.78 -11.06
N GLU A 27 1.19 -11.35 -11.53
CA GLU A 27 1.17 -12.18 -12.73
C GLU A 27 0.92 -11.28 -13.95
N GLU A 28 1.96 -11.09 -14.75
CA GLU A 28 1.88 -10.66 -16.14
C GLU A 28 1.08 -11.71 -16.94
N LYS A 29 0.06 -11.27 -17.66
CA LYS A 29 -0.58 -12.05 -18.71
C LYS A 29 -0.10 -11.55 -20.06
N SER A 30 0.74 -12.36 -20.68
CA SER A 30 1.08 -12.37 -22.10
C SER A 30 -0.15 -12.71 -22.95
N ALA A 31 -0.33 -11.96 -24.02
CA ALA A 31 -1.23 -12.29 -25.12
C ALA A 31 -0.46 -12.12 -26.44
N GLU A 32 -0.06 -13.25 -27.02
CA GLU A 32 0.39 -13.36 -28.39
C GLU A 32 -0.82 -13.37 -29.35
N GLY A 33 -0.67 -12.72 -30.51
CA GLY A 33 -1.70 -12.73 -31.53
C GLY A 33 -1.32 -12.02 -32.82
N PHE A 34 -0.66 -12.77 -33.71
CA PHE A 34 -0.68 -12.71 -35.17
C PHE A 34 0.07 -11.61 -35.94
N ALA A 35 1.00 -12.09 -36.76
CA ALA A 35 1.75 -11.40 -37.78
C ALA A 35 1.00 -11.38 -39.13
N GLU A 36 1.06 -10.26 -39.83
CA GLU A 36 1.06 -10.16 -41.30
C GLU A 36 1.83 -8.86 -41.65
N GLY A 37 2.83 -8.97 -42.53
CA GLY A 37 3.75 -7.89 -42.87
C GLY A 37 3.57 -7.36 -44.29
N ASP A 38 4.05 -6.13 -44.54
CA ASP A 38 4.99 -5.76 -45.62
C ASP A 38 5.47 -4.28 -45.43
N PRO A 39 6.49 -3.75 -46.15
CA PRO A 39 7.57 -3.02 -45.51
C PRO A 39 7.58 -1.53 -45.91
N GLY A 40 7.73 -0.64 -44.93
CA GLY A 40 7.80 0.80 -45.18
C GLY A 40 8.93 1.42 -44.39
N THR A 41 10.03 1.70 -45.09
CA THR A 41 11.16 2.51 -44.64
C THR A 41 10.71 3.74 -43.85
N SER A 42 11.10 3.83 -42.58
CA SER A 42 11.28 5.08 -41.86
C SER A 42 12.15 4.83 -40.62
N GLN A 43 13.40 5.25 -40.75
CA GLN A 43 14.33 5.68 -39.72
C GLN A 43 13.97 5.27 -38.28
N GLU A 44 14.69 4.28 -37.78
CA GLU A 44 14.99 4.15 -36.36
C GLU A 44 15.59 5.48 -35.89
N ILE A 45 14.75 6.31 -35.25
CA ILE A 45 15.26 7.25 -34.27
C ILE A 45 15.59 6.36 -33.08
N GLU A 46 16.82 5.85 -33.06
CA GLU A 46 17.44 5.34 -31.84
C GLU A 46 17.27 6.45 -30.79
N ALA A 47 16.33 6.23 -29.87
CA ALA A 47 16.29 6.97 -28.63
C ALA A 47 17.59 6.62 -27.91
N ALA A 48 18.60 7.47 -28.11
CA ALA A 48 19.83 7.44 -27.33
C ALA A 48 19.42 7.31 -25.87
N PRO A 49 19.98 6.36 -25.10
CA PRO A 49 19.79 6.37 -23.66
C PRO A 49 20.46 7.66 -23.20
N SER A 50 19.64 8.68 -22.92
CA SER A 50 20.11 9.84 -22.16
C SER A 50 20.33 9.34 -20.74
N GLU A 51 21.44 8.64 -20.52
CA GLU A 51 21.96 8.42 -19.18
C GLU A 51 22.35 9.78 -18.65
N ASN A 52 21.37 10.45 -18.06
CA ASN A 52 21.63 11.64 -17.27
C ASN A 52 22.69 11.24 -16.23
N PRO A 53 23.79 12.02 -16.12
CA PRO A 53 24.87 11.68 -15.20
C PRO A 53 24.31 11.56 -13.78
N SER A 54 24.80 10.57 -13.02
CA SER A 54 24.32 10.34 -11.66
C SER A 54 24.46 11.59 -10.81
N ARG A 55 23.49 11.84 -9.93
CA ARG A 55 23.50 13.06 -9.10
C ARG A 55 24.74 13.15 -8.22
N MET A 56 25.27 11.99 -7.80
CA MET A 56 26.53 11.90 -7.05
C MET A 56 27.72 12.40 -7.89
N LEU A 57 27.80 12.02 -9.17
CA LEU A 57 28.86 12.50 -10.06
C LEU A 57 28.78 14.01 -10.27
N ILE A 58 27.56 14.55 -10.41
CA ILE A 58 27.33 16.00 -10.51
C ILE A 58 27.83 16.71 -9.25
N PHE A 59 27.48 16.19 -8.06
CA PHE A 59 27.93 16.76 -6.79
C PHE A 59 29.45 16.76 -6.67
N ASN A 60 30.14 15.65 -6.98
CA ASN A 60 31.61 15.58 -6.95
C ASN A 60 32.23 16.62 -7.90
N THR A 61 31.67 16.73 -9.12
CA THR A 61 32.11 17.72 -10.11
C THR A 61 31.92 19.15 -9.61
N LEU A 62 30.84 19.43 -8.87
CA LEU A 62 30.60 20.75 -8.28
C LEU A 62 31.59 21.08 -7.16
N VAL A 63 31.92 20.10 -6.31
CA VAL A 63 32.93 20.27 -5.25
C VAL A 63 34.30 20.54 -5.86
N ASP A 64 34.70 19.81 -6.89
CA ASP A 64 35.96 20.05 -7.60
C ASP A 64 36.01 21.45 -8.22
N LYS A 65 34.95 21.86 -8.92
CA LYS A 65 34.85 23.22 -9.49
C LYS A 65 34.90 24.31 -8.42
N PHE A 66 34.29 24.08 -7.27
CA PHE A 66 34.34 25.01 -6.14
C PHE A 66 35.77 25.17 -5.61
N LEU A 67 36.48 24.06 -5.40
CA LEU A 67 37.87 24.07 -4.94
C LEU A 67 38.80 24.74 -5.95
N ASP A 68 38.60 24.51 -7.24
CA ASP A 68 39.35 25.20 -8.29
C ASP A 68 39.09 26.71 -8.27
N GLY A 69 37.83 27.12 -8.13
CA GLY A 69 37.45 28.53 -8.00
C GLY A 69 38.08 29.20 -6.77
N LEU A 70 38.14 28.48 -5.64
CA LEU A 70 38.77 28.95 -4.41
C LEU A 70 40.27 29.21 -4.63
N VAL A 71 40.99 28.28 -5.28
CA VAL A 71 42.42 28.42 -5.56
C VAL A 71 42.69 29.52 -6.58
N GLN A 72 41.84 29.67 -7.60
CA GLN A 72 41.95 30.76 -8.56
C GLN A 72 41.76 32.13 -7.91
N ALA A 73 40.79 32.27 -7.01
CA ALA A 73 40.58 33.50 -6.24
C ALA A 73 41.76 33.79 -5.30
N GLY A 74 42.30 32.75 -4.68
CA GLY A 74 43.43 32.79 -3.76
C GLY A 74 44.80 32.75 -4.43
N SER A 75 44.95 33.16 -5.70
CA SER A 75 46.17 32.92 -6.48
C SER A 75 47.48 33.32 -5.78
N TYR A 76 48.56 32.59 -6.07
CA TYR A 76 49.89 32.84 -5.51
C TYR A 76 50.34 34.30 -5.66
N GLN A 77 50.01 34.96 -6.78
CA GLN A 77 50.33 36.36 -7.01
C GLN A 77 49.66 37.30 -5.99
N ARG A 78 48.41 37.03 -5.63
CA ARG A 78 47.69 37.79 -4.60
C ARG A 78 48.30 37.55 -3.23
N PHE A 79 48.62 36.30 -2.92
CA PHE A 79 49.31 35.92 -1.68
C PHE A 79 50.68 36.63 -1.53
N ALA A 80 51.55 36.52 -2.55
CA ALA A 80 52.86 37.16 -2.56
C ALA A 80 52.77 38.70 -2.52
N ARG A 81 51.73 39.29 -3.12
CA ARG A 81 51.47 40.74 -3.05
C ARG A 81 51.10 41.20 -1.64
N CYS A 82 50.47 40.36 -0.82
CA CYS A 82 50.19 40.68 0.59
C CYS A 82 51.45 40.54 1.47
N TYR A 83 52.34 39.59 1.13
CA TYR A 83 53.56 39.30 1.88
C TYR A 83 54.86 39.76 1.19
N LYS A 84 54.84 40.97 0.57
CA LYS A 84 55.96 41.46 -0.26
C LYS A 84 57.32 41.47 0.43
N ARG A 85 57.35 41.79 1.72
CA ARG A 85 58.60 41.93 2.48
C ARG A 85 59.28 40.59 2.68
N PHE A 86 58.49 39.55 2.96
CA PHE A 86 58.97 38.17 3.12
C PHE A 86 59.36 37.54 1.78
N TYR A 87 58.54 37.75 0.75
CA TYR A 87 58.83 37.30 -0.62
C TYR A 87 60.18 37.81 -1.15
N LYS A 88 60.53 39.07 -0.86
CA LYS A 88 61.82 39.66 -1.28
C LYS A 88 63.04 39.03 -0.61
N LEU A 89 62.90 38.50 0.61
CA LEU A 89 63.99 37.84 1.32
C LEU A 89 64.12 36.37 0.89
N GLN A 90 63.01 35.65 0.80
CA GLN A 90 63.02 34.21 0.51
C GLN A 90 61.80 33.78 -0.34
N PRO A 91 61.91 33.87 -1.68
CA PRO A 91 60.80 33.55 -2.58
C PRO A 91 60.47 32.05 -2.61
N GLU A 92 61.47 31.18 -2.52
CA GLU A 92 61.29 29.72 -2.52
C GLU A 92 60.48 29.25 -1.30
N MET A 93 60.80 29.77 -0.11
CA MET A 93 60.05 29.45 1.11
C MET A 93 58.62 29.99 1.07
N THR A 94 58.44 31.19 0.53
CA THR A 94 57.10 31.79 0.38
C THR A 94 56.21 30.94 -0.54
N ARG A 95 56.79 30.38 -1.60
CA ARG A 95 56.10 29.46 -2.52
C ARG A 95 55.75 28.14 -1.84
N SER A 96 56.71 27.53 -1.13
CA SER A 96 56.47 26.29 -0.39
C SER A 96 55.36 26.43 0.67
N ILE A 97 55.33 27.56 1.41
CA ILE A 97 54.26 27.83 2.39
C ILE A 97 52.91 27.95 1.72
N TYR A 98 52.83 28.65 0.58
CA TYR A 98 51.58 28.78 -0.17
C TYR A 98 51.08 27.43 -0.69
N ASP A 99 51.97 26.64 -1.30
CA ASP A 99 51.62 25.33 -1.84
C ASP A 99 51.14 24.40 -0.71
N GLN A 100 51.80 24.43 0.46
CA GLN A 100 51.37 23.68 1.63
C GLN A 100 50.02 24.17 2.17
N PHE A 101 49.80 25.48 2.23
CA PHE A 101 48.53 26.05 2.68
C PHE A 101 47.37 25.63 1.76
N VAL A 102 47.54 25.76 0.45
CA VAL A 102 46.52 25.38 -0.53
C VAL A 102 46.24 23.89 -0.46
N PHE A 103 47.29 23.06 -0.39
CA PHE A 103 47.14 21.61 -0.28
C PHE A 103 46.39 21.20 0.99
N GLN A 104 46.77 21.76 2.15
CA GLN A 104 46.10 21.47 3.42
C GLN A 104 44.65 21.96 3.42
N LEU A 105 44.37 23.14 2.86
CA LEU A 105 43.02 23.68 2.76
C LEU A 105 42.13 22.81 1.86
N GLN A 106 42.62 22.44 0.68
CA GLN A 106 41.88 21.59 -0.24
C GLN A 106 41.61 20.21 0.36
N ASN A 107 42.60 19.58 0.99
CA ASN A 107 42.41 18.29 1.62
C ASN A 107 41.45 18.37 2.81
N SER A 108 41.62 19.36 3.70
CA SER A 108 40.72 19.54 4.84
C SER A 108 39.27 19.74 4.40
N ILE A 109 39.02 20.52 3.33
CA ILE A 109 37.66 20.68 2.80
C ILE A 109 37.15 19.38 2.17
N ARG A 110 37.99 18.66 1.42
CA ARG A 110 37.61 17.37 0.82
C ARG A 110 37.27 16.36 1.91
N ASP A 111 38.10 16.23 2.91
CA ASP A 111 37.93 15.31 4.04
C ASP A 111 36.63 15.64 4.79
N GLU A 112 36.39 16.92 5.13
CA GLU A 112 35.14 17.36 5.77
C GLU A 112 33.90 17.03 4.91
N ILE A 113 33.96 17.26 3.60
CA ILE A 113 32.86 16.91 2.70
C ILE A 113 32.66 15.40 2.64
N GLN A 114 33.74 14.61 2.65
CA GLN A 114 33.66 13.15 2.70
C GLN A 114 33.03 12.67 4.00
N GLU A 115 33.41 13.24 5.14
CA GLU A 115 32.78 12.94 6.44
C GLU A 115 31.28 13.25 6.41
N ILE A 116 30.88 14.43 5.94
CA ILE A 116 29.44 14.78 5.80
C ILE A 116 28.71 13.84 4.84
N ARG A 117 29.35 13.39 3.75
CA ARG A 117 28.77 12.42 2.81
C ARG A 117 28.51 11.08 3.49
N ASP A 118 29.48 10.59 4.25
CA ASP A 118 29.43 9.30 4.90
C ASP A 118 28.44 9.32 6.07
N GLU A 119 28.45 10.37 6.89
CA GLU A 119 27.47 10.59 7.96
C GLU A 119 26.04 10.69 7.43
N GLY A 120 25.86 11.44 6.35
CA GLY A 120 24.56 11.63 5.69
C GLY A 120 24.13 10.46 4.82
N ASN A 121 24.97 9.44 4.62
CA ASN A 121 24.77 8.35 3.66
C ASN A 121 24.30 8.87 2.29
N LEU A 122 24.92 9.96 1.83
CA LEU A 122 24.42 10.75 0.71
C LEU A 122 24.44 9.97 -0.61
N GLU A 123 25.40 9.06 -0.77
CA GLU A 123 25.53 8.22 -1.95
C GLU A 123 24.30 7.33 -2.14
N ALA A 124 23.91 6.57 -1.11
CA ALA A 124 22.72 5.73 -1.18
C ALA A 124 21.42 6.53 -1.35
N LEU A 125 21.32 7.72 -0.73
CA LEU A 125 20.14 8.57 -0.87
C LEU A 125 19.99 9.14 -2.28
N LEU A 126 21.09 9.63 -2.87
CA LEU A 126 21.09 10.16 -4.24
C LEU A 126 20.84 9.04 -5.26
N ASP A 127 21.43 7.85 -5.06
CA ASP A 127 21.17 6.68 -5.91
C ASP A 127 19.71 6.22 -5.82
N SER A 128 19.13 6.23 -4.60
CA SER A 128 17.70 5.94 -4.42
C SER A 128 16.82 6.98 -5.11
N LEU A 129 17.24 8.25 -5.14
CA LEU A 129 16.50 9.32 -5.80
C LEU A 129 16.60 9.19 -7.33
N ASP A 130 17.78 8.87 -7.86
CA ASP A 130 18.01 8.54 -9.28
C ASP A 130 17.13 7.35 -9.70
N LYS A 131 16.99 6.34 -8.84
CA LYS A 131 16.08 5.20 -9.07
C LYS A 131 14.62 5.63 -9.07
N MET A 132 14.17 6.43 -8.09
CA MET A 132 12.79 6.92 -8.03
C MET A 132 12.42 7.80 -9.23
N GLU A 133 13.35 8.61 -9.73
CA GLU A 133 13.13 9.40 -10.94
C GLU A 133 12.98 8.51 -12.18
N LYS A 134 13.83 7.48 -12.33
CA LYS A 134 13.71 6.50 -13.40
C LYS A 134 12.36 5.76 -13.35
N GLU A 135 11.93 5.33 -12.16
CA GLU A 135 10.61 4.68 -11.96
C GLU A 135 9.43 5.62 -12.23
N ALA A 136 9.60 6.93 -12.04
CA ALA A 136 8.57 7.93 -12.23
C ALA A 136 8.55 8.54 -13.64
N GLY A 137 9.58 8.32 -14.47
CA GLY A 137 9.74 8.96 -15.79
C GLY A 137 8.57 8.77 -16.75
N ASP A 138 7.82 7.68 -16.60
CA ASP A 138 6.66 7.38 -17.44
C ASP A 138 5.39 8.17 -17.05
N ARG A 139 5.39 8.83 -15.89
CA ARG A 139 4.22 9.54 -15.37
C ARG A 139 4.25 11.01 -15.79
N THR A 140 3.38 11.38 -16.72
CA THR A 140 3.20 12.78 -17.17
C THR A 140 2.36 13.62 -16.19
N GLU A 141 1.67 12.98 -15.24
CA GLU A 141 0.81 13.67 -14.29
C GLU A 141 1.62 14.39 -13.20
N LEU A 142 1.10 15.54 -12.75
CA LEU A 142 1.70 16.28 -11.66
C LEU A 142 1.72 15.42 -10.39
N ALA A 143 2.91 15.16 -9.87
CA ALA A 143 3.08 14.40 -8.65
C ALA A 143 2.41 15.10 -7.46
N TRP A 144 1.73 14.32 -6.62
CA TRP A 144 1.09 14.82 -5.40
C TRP A 144 2.10 15.56 -4.50
N ARG A 145 1.64 16.63 -3.86
CA ARG A 145 2.38 17.40 -2.88
C ARG A 145 1.51 17.57 -1.64
N PRO A 146 2.09 17.55 -0.43
CA PRO A 146 1.36 17.85 0.80
C PRO A 146 0.63 19.18 0.66
N SER A 147 -0.67 19.18 0.96
CA SER A 147 -1.52 20.37 0.84
C SER A 147 -1.21 21.40 1.92
N GLY A 148 -0.50 20.99 2.98
CA GLY A 148 -0.31 21.77 4.20
C GLY A 148 -1.47 21.62 5.20
N VAL A 149 -2.48 20.81 4.87
CA VAL A 149 -3.59 20.46 5.75
C VAL A 149 -3.47 18.98 6.14
N PRO A 150 -3.01 18.67 7.38
CA PRO A 150 -2.73 17.29 7.79
C PRO A 150 -3.90 16.32 7.62
N GLU A 151 -5.13 16.78 7.88
CA GLU A 151 -6.33 15.95 7.79
C GLU A 151 -6.61 15.48 6.36
N GLN A 152 -6.36 16.35 5.38
CA GLN A 152 -6.57 16.03 3.97
C GLN A 152 -5.49 15.08 3.45
N ASP A 153 -4.24 15.32 3.83
CA ASP A 153 -3.10 14.51 3.43
C ASP A 153 -3.22 13.10 4.04
N LEU A 154 -3.59 13.01 5.32
CA LEU A 154 -3.88 11.74 6.00
C LEU A 154 -5.05 11.01 5.36
N ARG A 155 -6.14 11.71 5.01
CA ARG A 155 -7.28 11.11 4.32
C ARG A 155 -6.86 10.50 2.99
N SER A 156 -6.08 11.23 2.18
CA SER A 156 -5.59 10.72 0.89
C SER A 156 -4.80 9.42 1.06
N HIS A 157 -3.96 9.35 2.09
CA HIS A 157 -3.20 8.14 2.41
C HIS A 157 -4.07 6.98 2.92
N LEU A 158 -5.10 7.25 3.74
CA LEU A 158 -5.93 6.21 4.37
C LEU A 158 -7.03 5.66 3.46
N VAL A 159 -7.49 6.43 2.47
CA VAL A 159 -8.61 6.04 1.59
C VAL A 159 -8.43 4.66 0.94
N PRO A 160 -7.28 4.28 0.37
CA PRO A 160 -7.09 2.95 -0.24
C PRO A 160 -7.35 1.80 0.74
N TYR A 161 -6.84 1.91 1.98
CA TYR A 161 -7.03 0.88 3.01
C TYR A 161 -8.49 0.79 3.46
N LEU A 162 -9.15 1.94 3.65
CA LEU A 162 -10.56 1.97 4.04
C LEU A 162 -11.47 1.40 2.94
N LEU A 163 -11.14 1.63 1.67
CA LEU A 163 -11.85 1.03 0.54
C LEU A 163 -11.67 -0.50 0.53
N GLN A 164 -10.45 -1.00 0.73
CA GLN A 164 -10.21 -2.44 0.83
C GLN A 164 -11.02 -3.08 1.97
N GLN A 165 -11.05 -2.43 3.14
CA GLN A 165 -11.82 -2.91 4.29
C GLN A 165 -13.32 -2.89 4.00
N ARG A 166 -13.82 -1.83 3.37
CA ARG A 166 -15.22 -1.71 2.95
C ARG A 166 -15.61 -2.85 2.01
N ASP A 167 -14.79 -3.12 1.01
CA ASP A 167 -15.08 -4.13 -0.02
C ASP A 167 -15.06 -5.55 0.57
N TYR A 168 -14.13 -5.82 1.49
CA TYR A 168 -14.13 -7.05 2.28
C TYR A 168 -15.43 -7.23 3.09
N LEU A 169 -15.84 -6.19 3.83
CA LEU A 169 -17.05 -6.24 4.65
C LEU A 169 -18.31 -6.43 3.79
N HIS A 170 -18.39 -5.77 2.63
CA HIS A 170 -19.49 -5.98 1.70
C HIS A 170 -19.56 -7.41 1.19
N LYS A 171 -18.43 -8.04 0.88
CA LYS A 171 -18.38 -9.44 0.47
C LYS A 171 -18.92 -10.35 1.57
N VAL A 172 -18.42 -10.20 2.80
CA VAL A 172 -18.87 -11.01 3.95
C VAL A 172 -20.36 -10.79 4.22
N LEU A 173 -20.83 -9.54 4.16
CA LEU A 173 -22.24 -9.24 4.37
C LEU A 173 -23.12 -9.95 3.34
N LYS A 174 -22.75 -9.88 2.06
CA LYS A 174 -23.48 -10.53 0.97
C LYS A 174 -23.57 -12.05 1.16
N GLU A 175 -22.46 -12.70 1.49
CA GLU A 175 -22.41 -14.14 1.78
C GLU A 175 -23.37 -14.52 2.93
N ARG A 176 -23.39 -13.71 4.00
CA ARG A 176 -24.29 -13.94 5.15
C ARG A 176 -25.75 -13.70 4.80
N GLU A 177 -26.06 -12.70 3.99
CA GLU A 177 -27.43 -12.44 3.53
C GLU A 177 -27.96 -13.55 2.64
N GLU A 178 -27.13 -14.09 1.73
CA GLU A 178 -27.49 -15.22 0.88
C GLU A 178 -27.77 -16.48 1.70
N GLU A 179 -26.91 -16.79 2.66
CA GLU A 179 -27.12 -17.93 3.56
C GLU A 179 -28.38 -17.74 4.42
N ASN A 180 -28.62 -16.54 4.94
CA ASN A 180 -29.83 -16.25 5.71
C ASN A 180 -31.10 -16.40 4.84
N LYS A 181 -31.08 -15.93 3.59
CA LYS A 181 -32.19 -16.15 2.63
C LYS A 181 -32.45 -17.63 2.41
N ARG A 182 -31.39 -18.43 2.20
CA ARG A 182 -31.49 -19.88 2.03
C ARG A 182 -32.10 -20.56 3.26
N LEU A 183 -31.63 -20.20 4.46
CA LEU A 183 -32.16 -20.73 5.71
C LEU A 183 -33.62 -20.31 5.94
N ALA A 184 -33.97 -19.06 5.65
CA ALA A 184 -35.34 -18.57 5.76
C ALA A 184 -36.29 -19.35 4.83
N GLN A 185 -35.87 -19.62 3.59
CA GLN A 185 -36.64 -20.45 2.65
C GLN A 185 -36.82 -21.88 3.17
N ALA A 186 -35.77 -22.49 3.73
CA ALA A 186 -35.83 -23.81 4.32
C ALA A 186 -36.81 -23.85 5.52
N VAL A 187 -36.80 -22.83 6.37
CA VAL A 187 -37.75 -22.70 7.49
C VAL A 187 -39.19 -22.57 6.98
N LEU A 188 -39.45 -21.77 5.93
CA LEU A 188 -40.79 -21.63 5.35
C LEU A 188 -41.30 -22.95 4.75
N LEU A 189 -40.43 -23.70 4.06
CA LEU A 189 -40.74 -25.05 3.57
C LEU A 189 -41.06 -26.01 4.72
N GLY A 190 -40.22 -26.00 5.77
CA GLY A 190 -40.44 -26.81 6.97
C GLY A 190 -41.76 -26.50 7.65
N ARG A 191 -42.11 -25.21 7.80
CA ARG A 191 -43.39 -24.77 8.37
C ARG A 191 -44.59 -25.28 7.56
N ARG A 192 -44.52 -25.22 6.22
CA ARG A 192 -45.59 -25.75 5.35
C ARG A 192 -45.78 -27.26 5.53
N LYS A 193 -44.68 -28.02 5.56
CA LYS A 193 -44.74 -29.47 5.79
C LYS A 193 -45.35 -29.82 7.16
N ILE A 194 -45.01 -29.06 8.20
CA ILE A 194 -45.61 -29.23 9.53
C ILE A 194 -47.12 -28.96 9.47
N GLN A 195 -47.57 -27.90 8.79
CA GLN A 195 -48.99 -27.60 8.64
C GLN A 195 -49.74 -28.71 7.88
N GLU A 196 -49.14 -29.29 6.84
CA GLU A 196 -49.71 -30.42 6.10
C GLU A 196 -49.85 -31.66 6.99
N MET A 197 -48.77 -32.03 7.70
CA MET A 197 -48.82 -33.16 8.65
C MET A 197 -49.85 -32.93 9.76
N GLN A 198 -49.99 -31.71 10.27
CA GLN A 198 -51.00 -31.37 11.26
C GLN A 198 -52.43 -31.58 10.72
N LYS A 199 -52.69 -31.20 9.46
CA LYS A 199 -53.98 -31.46 8.82
C LYS A 199 -54.25 -32.96 8.69
N GLU A 200 -53.27 -33.75 8.25
CA GLU A 200 -53.43 -35.20 8.17
C GLU A 200 -53.68 -35.86 9.53
N ILE A 201 -53.02 -35.38 10.58
CA ILE A 201 -53.25 -35.87 11.94
C ILE A 201 -54.69 -35.57 12.37
N GLU A 202 -55.19 -34.36 12.11
CA GLU A 202 -56.56 -33.99 12.49
C GLU A 202 -57.60 -34.77 11.68
N THR A 203 -57.40 -35.00 10.38
CA THR A 203 -58.33 -35.82 9.58
C THR A 203 -58.35 -37.28 10.03
N ARG A 204 -57.17 -37.87 10.31
CA ARG A 204 -57.09 -39.23 10.87
C ARG A 204 -57.80 -39.29 12.21
N LYS A 205 -57.56 -38.32 13.10
CA LYS A 205 -58.21 -38.23 14.41
C LYS A 205 -59.74 -38.15 14.28
N GLN A 206 -60.25 -37.34 13.36
CA GLN A 206 -61.69 -37.27 13.08
C GLN A 206 -62.24 -38.62 12.58
N ALA A 207 -61.55 -39.28 11.65
CA ALA A 207 -61.96 -40.61 11.17
C ALA A 207 -62.01 -41.65 12.30
N TRP A 208 -61.03 -41.64 13.21
CA TRP A 208 -61.05 -42.50 14.40
C TRP A 208 -62.21 -42.20 15.34
N GLN A 209 -62.56 -40.91 15.52
CA GLN A 209 -63.70 -40.50 16.33
C GLN A 209 -65.03 -40.99 15.73
N GLU A 210 -65.20 -40.90 14.41
CA GLU A 210 -66.39 -41.41 13.73
C GLU A 210 -66.49 -42.94 13.80
N LEU A 211 -65.38 -43.66 13.60
CA LEU A 211 -65.35 -45.12 13.77
C LEU A 211 -65.72 -45.54 15.21
N SER A 212 -65.22 -44.82 16.21
CA SER A 212 -65.56 -45.06 17.62
C SER A 212 -67.03 -44.75 17.95
N LYS A 213 -67.65 -43.76 17.30
CA LYS A 213 -69.09 -43.52 17.41
C LYS A 213 -69.89 -44.64 16.77
N ALA A 214 -69.56 -45.03 15.53
CA ALA A 214 -70.22 -46.13 14.83
C ALA A 214 -70.10 -47.46 15.60
N GLN A 215 -68.94 -47.73 16.21
CA GLN A 215 -68.77 -48.89 17.08
C GLN A 215 -69.69 -48.84 18.30
N ARG A 216 -69.84 -47.68 18.95
CA ARG A 216 -70.77 -47.51 20.08
C ARG A 216 -72.22 -47.74 19.66
N GLU A 217 -72.62 -47.21 18.52
CA GLU A 217 -73.97 -47.45 17.96
C GLU A 217 -74.20 -48.93 17.60
N LEU A 218 -73.18 -49.62 17.08
CA LEU A 218 -73.25 -51.05 16.81
C LEU A 218 -73.38 -51.87 18.11
N ILE A 219 -72.61 -51.55 19.14
CA ILE A 219 -72.72 -52.23 20.45
C ILE A 219 -74.12 -52.04 21.03
N LEU A 220 -74.67 -50.82 20.97
CA LEU A 220 -76.04 -50.54 21.43
C LEU A 220 -77.11 -51.34 20.68
N SER A 221 -76.93 -51.60 19.38
CA SER A 221 -77.86 -52.42 18.58
C SER A 221 -77.68 -53.93 18.74
N VAL A 222 -76.51 -54.39 19.22
CA VAL A 222 -76.26 -55.81 19.57
C VAL A 222 -76.70 -56.12 21.01
N GLU A 223 -76.69 -55.14 21.91
CA GLU A 223 -77.17 -55.27 23.30
C GLU A 223 -78.70 -55.14 23.44
N GLU A 224 -79.45 -54.87 22.36
CA GLU A 224 -80.92 -54.98 22.37
C GLU A 224 -81.36 -56.45 22.46
N PRO A 225 -82.00 -56.88 23.58
CA PRO A 225 -82.39 -58.27 23.75
C PRO A 225 -83.75 -58.56 23.10
N LYS A 226 -83.85 -59.72 22.44
CA LYS A 226 -85.09 -60.50 22.35
C LYS A 226 -84.88 -61.84 23.02
#